data_AF-A0A2C5X4E3-F1
#
_entry.id   AF-A0A2C5X4E3-F1
#
_cell.length_a   1.000
_cell.length_b   1.000
_cell.length_c   1.000
_cell.angle_alpha   90.00
_cell.angle_beta   90.00
_cell.angle_gamma   90.00
#
_symmetry.space_group_name_H-M   'P 1'
#
loop_
_entity.id
_entity.type
_entity.pdbx_description
1 polymer ?
#
loop_
_entity_poly.entity_id
_entity_poly.type
_entity_poly.pdbx_seq_one_letter_code
_entity_poly.pdbx_strand_id
1 'polypeptide(L)'
;MAPRKSTRAATIKSAKRKAESLADSEIKSESESESKPNPPKKLKAAPTQVPVKSELLSLPVKSRSKPKAQAKTKNTDGMTPLIERTAVSTLKKAMYIGAHISAAGGVQNAPPNAVHIGANSFALFLKSQRKWNNPPLDPTARDGYISATKHSHYNSCKHVLPHGSYLVNLAQTDKAKGDQAYASFVDDLKRCDQLGILLYNFHPGSTGGESMDSACKRIADRINAAHKETKTVIPVLENMAGAGNVVGGRFEDLKMIIDGVEDKSRVAVCIDTCHAFAAGYDIRTAEACKKTFDEFDRVVGMKYLRAFHLNDSKAPFNSNRDLHANIGTGFIGLRAFHAIMNNEAFCDMPMILETPIDSKDANGKSVENKQIWADEIKLLESLIGADTETDEFRQLEEELQARGESERAKIQDQVNRKSSKGGVKKAPATKTSRGKKKAESDDDSG
;
A
#
# COMPACT_ATOMS: atom_id res chain seq x y z
N MET A 1 -6.39 67.09 6.24
CA MET A 1 -5.09 67.75 6.52
C MET A 1 -4.05 66.69 6.78
N ALA A 2 -2.98 66.68 5.99
CA ALA A 2 -1.83 65.79 6.13
C ALA A 2 -0.86 66.31 7.25
N PRO A 3 0.35 65.75 7.43
CA PRO A 3 0.73 64.90 8.57
C PRO A 3 1.92 65.49 9.36
N ARG A 4 2.41 64.81 10.41
CA ARG A 4 3.79 65.09 10.93
C ARG A 4 4.59 63.81 11.20
N LYS A 5 5.71 63.75 10.47
CA LYS A 5 6.88 62.87 10.60
C LYS A 5 7.80 63.35 11.73
N SER A 6 8.61 62.43 12.28
CA SER A 6 9.99 62.65 12.77
C SER A 6 10.63 61.27 13.00
N THR A 7 11.57 60.72 12.21
CA THR A 7 13.05 60.88 12.21
C THR A 7 13.65 61.08 13.61
N ARG A 8 14.71 60.40 14.08
CA ARG A 8 16.04 60.12 13.48
C ARG A 8 16.89 59.21 14.40
N ALA A 9 17.80 58.42 13.80
CA ALA A 9 19.17 57.99 14.21
C ALA A 9 19.47 57.50 15.65
N ALA A 10 19.91 56.25 15.86
CA ALA A 10 21.26 55.65 15.66
C ALA A 10 22.20 55.83 16.87
N THR A 11 22.79 54.72 17.36
CA THR A 11 24.24 54.56 17.64
C THR A 11 24.54 53.09 17.95
N ILE A 12 25.30 52.46 17.05
CA ILE A 12 26.02 51.19 17.23
C ILE A 12 27.39 51.55 17.82
N LYS A 13 27.82 50.87 18.89
CA LYS A 13 29.21 50.90 19.36
C LYS A 13 29.98 49.68 18.86
N SER A 14 31.15 50.00 18.33
CA SER A 14 32.16 49.16 17.71
C SER A 14 33.03 48.37 18.70
N ALA A 15 33.58 47.25 18.22
CA ALA A 15 34.99 46.90 18.46
C ALA A 15 35.58 46.19 17.21
N LYS A 16 36.37 46.95 16.44
CA LYS A 16 37.47 46.54 15.54
C LYS A 16 38.64 46.06 16.43
N ARG A 17 39.72 45.37 16.03
CA ARG A 17 40.39 44.87 14.80
C ARG A 17 41.54 43.98 15.36
N LYS A 18 42.19 43.07 14.63
CA LYS A 18 43.23 43.38 13.64
C LYS A 18 43.65 42.07 12.95
N ALA A 19 43.80 42.16 11.63
CA ALA A 19 44.54 41.23 10.80
C ALA A 19 45.96 41.76 10.62
N GLU A 20 46.92 40.86 10.43
CA GLU A 20 48.19 41.11 9.75
C GLU A 20 48.39 40.02 8.70
N SER A 21 48.71 40.50 7.50
CA SER A 21 49.10 39.79 6.28
C SER A 21 50.57 39.42 6.29
N LEU A 22 50.98 38.45 5.48
CA LEU A 22 52.13 38.57 4.57
C LEU A 22 52.04 37.47 3.48
N ALA A 23 52.54 37.81 2.29
CA ALA A 23 52.36 37.13 1.01
C ALA A 23 53.63 36.39 0.54
N ASP A 24 53.49 35.76 -0.62
CA ASP A 24 54.50 35.29 -1.58
C ASP A 24 55.37 34.06 -1.25
N SER A 25 55.21 33.01 -2.08
CA SER A 25 56.20 32.72 -3.14
C SER A 25 55.75 31.55 -4.04
N GLU A 26 55.48 31.90 -5.30
CA GLU A 26 55.94 31.32 -6.57
C GLU A 26 55.98 29.80 -6.89
N ILE A 27 55.60 29.62 -8.16
CA ILE A 27 55.55 28.48 -9.07
C ILE A 27 56.95 28.11 -9.61
N LYS A 28 57.22 26.81 -9.79
CA LYS A 28 58.01 26.16 -10.87
C LYS A 28 57.54 24.70 -10.98
N SER A 29 56.85 24.23 -12.03
CA SER A 29 57.21 24.00 -13.44
C SER A 29 58.20 22.83 -13.66
N GLU A 30 57.69 21.74 -14.25
CA GLU A 30 58.26 20.84 -15.29
C GLU A 30 57.30 19.61 -15.39
N SER A 31 56.46 19.39 -16.43
CA SER A 31 56.72 18.91 -17.82
C SER A 31 57.76 17.79 -17.86
N GLU A 32 57.64 16.64 -18.52
CA GLU A 32 56.79 16.08 -19.58
C GLU A 32 57.19 14.59 -19.66
N SER A 33 56.31 13.68 -20.10
CA SER A 33 56.65 12.75 -21.21
C SER A 33 55.54 11.75 -21.47
N GLU A 34 55.18 11.69 -22.74
CA GLU A 34 54.28 10.79 -23.45
C GLU A 34 54.65 9.30 -23.34
N SER A 35 53.65 8.41 -23.42
CA SER A 35 53.50 7.49 -24.58
C SER A 35 52.51 6.35 -24.30
N LYS A 36 51.58 6.16 -25.25
CA LYS A 36 50.86 4.89 -25.50
C LYS A 36 51.80 3.92 -26.25
N PRO A 37 51.52 2.61 -26.24
CA PRO A 37 51.04 2.01 -27.49
C PRO A 37 49.93 0.95 -27.32
N ASN A 38 49.36 0.63 -28.48
CA ASN A 38 48.13 -0.12 -28.79
C ASN A 38 48.31 -1.68 -28.79
N PRO A 39 47.23 -2.48 -29.05
CA PRO A 39 47.04 -3.84 -28.53
C PRO A 39 47.47 -4.96 -29.49
N PRO A 40 47.44 -6.24 -29.07
CA PRO A 40 47.39 -7.37 -29.99
C PRO A 40 46.01 -8.07 -30.06
N LYS A 41 45.84 -8.71 -31.20
CA LYS A 41 44.60 -9.22 -31.81
C LYS A 41 44.13 -10.58 -31.28
N LYS A 42 42.81 -10.77 -31.46
CA LYS A 42 42.00 -12.01 -31.59
C LYS A 42 42.76 -13.28 -32.00
N LEU A 43 42.43 -14.40 -31.36
CA LEU A 43 42.34 -15.73 -31.97
C LEU A 43 41.14 -16.50 -31.37
N LYS A 44 40.35 -17.13 -32.26
CA LYS A 44 39.16 -17.94 -31.99
C LYS A 44 39.56 -19.38 -31.66
N ALA A 45 38.84 -20.06 -30.77
CA ALA A 45 38.44 -21.46 -30.91
C ALA A 45 37.44 -21.87 -29.81
N ALA A 46 36.39 -22.59 -30.20
CA ALA A 46 35.46 -23.32 -29.36
C ALA A 46 35.63 -24.84 -29.67
N PRO A 47 34.83 -25.77 -29.10
CA PRO A 47 35.09 -26.44 -27.83
C PRO A 47 35.22 -27.97 -27.99
N THR A 48 35.77 -28.66 -26.97
CA THR A 48 35.70 -30.12 -26.90
C THR A 48 35.38 -30.59 -25.47
N GLN A 49 34.30 -31.38 -25.36
CA GLN A 49 33.86 -32.12 -24.17
C GLN A 49 34.56 -33.49 -24.11
N VAL A 50 34.91 -33.99 -22.90
CA VAL A 50 34.74 -35.40 -22.46
C VAL A 50 34.90 -35.49 -20.92
N PRO A 51 34.43 -36.57 -20.24
CA PRO A 51 33.74 -36.50 -18.96
C PRO A 51 34.53 -37.15 -17.80
N VAL A 52 34.11 -36.95 -16.55
CA VAL A 52 34.60 -37.77 -15.43
C VAL A 52 33.45 -38.22 -14.52
N LYS A 53 33.41 -39.54 -14.33
CA LYS A 53 32.43 -40.33 -13.55
C LYS A 53 32.57 -40.11 -12.05
N SER A 54 31.45 -40.34 -11.38
CA SER A 54 31.25 -40.46 -9.94
C SER A 54 31.95 -41.67 -9.33
N GLU A 55 32.44 -41.54 -8.11
CA GLU A 55 32.44 -42.63 -7.13
C GLU A 55 32.18 -42.10 -5.71
N LEU A 56 31.31 -42.84 -5.01
CA LEU A 56 30.84 -42.62 -3.65
C LEU A 56 31.91 -42.98 -2.62
N LEU A 57 32.05 -42.17 -1.57
CA LEU A 57 32.43 -42.66 -0.24
C LEU A 57 31.65 -41.92 0.84
N SER A 58 30.84 -42.69 1.57
CA SER A 58 30.01 -42.29 2.72
C SER A 58 30.76 -42.55 4.04
N LEU A 59 30.56 -41.68 5.02
CA LEU A 59 30.97 -41.90 6.42
C LEU A 59 29.73 -41.82 7.33
N PRO A 60 29.59 -42.69 8.35
CA PRO A 60 28.37 -42.78 9.14
C PRO A 60 28.44 -41.92 10.41
N VAL A 61 27.36 -41.19 10.70
CA VAL A 61 27.10 -40.66 12.05
C VAL A 61 25.66 -40.97 12.44
N LYS A 62 25.51 -41.84 13.45
CA LYS A 62 24.26 -42.08 14.16
C LYS A 62 24.17 -41.10 15.34
N SER A 63 23.08 -40.35 15.48
CA SER A 63 22.37 -40.27 16.77
C SER A 63 20.96 -39.65 16.68
N ARG A 64 19.99 -40.45 17.19
CA ARG A 64 18.73 -40.14 17.88
C ARG A 64 17.74 -39.13 17.26
N SER A 65 16.70 -39.69 16.64
CA SER A 65 15.44 -39.02 16.28
C SER A 65 14.48 -38.91 17.48
N LYS A 66 13.87 -37.73 17.64
CA LYS A 66 12.55 -37.54 18.25
C LYS A 66 11.58 -37.10 17.13
N PRO A 67 10.30 -37.49 17.13
CA PRO A 67 9.44 -37.32 15.97
C PRO A 67 9.07 -35.85 15.77
N LYS A 68 9.56 -35.24 14.67
CA LYS A 68 9.01 -33.99 14.13
C LYS A 68 7.70 -34.34 13.43
N ALA A 69 6.62 -33.65 13.81
CA ALA A 69 5.37 -33.64 13.07
C ALA A 69 5.65 -33.30 11.60
N GLN A 70 5.14 -34.13 10.69
CA GLN A 70 5.26 -33.94 9.25
C GLN A 70 4.55 -32.63 8.85
N ALA A 71 5.32 -31.59 8.58
CA ALA A 71 4.86 -30.49 7.76
C ALA A 71 4.63 -31.06 6.36
N LYS A 72 3.37 -31.14 5.92
CA LYS A 72 3.02 -31.43 4.54
C LYS A 72 3.53 -30.28 3.67
N THR A 73 4.69 -30.45 3.07
CA THR A 73 5.08 -29.72 1.85
C THR A 73 4.08 -30.10 0.77
N LYS A 74 3.10 -29.22 0.52
CA LYS A 74 2.34 -29.28 -0.74
C LYS A 74 3.33 -28.92 -1.85
N ASN A 75 3.70 -29.91 -2.67
CA ASN A 75 4.33 -29.65 -3.96
C ASN A 75 3.40 -28.74 -4.76
N THR A 76 3.85 -27.51 -5.06
CA THR A 76 3.11 -26.51 -5.86
C THR A 76 3.39 -26.62 -7.35
N ASP A 77 4.25 -27.54 -7.78
CA ASP A 77 4.62 -27.81 -9.18
C ASP A 77 3.51 -28.45 -10.04
N GLY A 78 2.24 -28.31 -9.65
CA GLY A 78 1.14 -29.02 -10.31
C GLY A 78 -0.25 -28.42 -10.10
N MET A 79 -0.35 -27.14 -9.76
CA MET A 79 -1.64 -26.48 -9.65
C MET A 79 -2.04 -25.92 -11.01
N THR A 80 -2.90 -26.65 -11.73
CA THR A 80 -3.47 -26.19 -13.00
C THR A 80 -4.14 -24.82 -12.79
N PRO A 81 -3.88 -23.82 -13.66
CA PRO A 81 -4.58 -22.54 -13.59
C PRO A 81 -6.09 -22.74 -13.71
N LEU A 82 -6.88 -21.98 -12.93
CA LEU A 82 -8.32 -21.86 -13.13
C LEU A 82 -8.60 -21.18 -14.47
N ILE A 83 -7.81 -20.16 -14.76
CA ILE A 83 -7.82 -19.45 -16.02
C ILE A 83 -6.37 -19.13 -16.41
N GLU A 84 -6.04 -19.29 -17.68
CA GLU A 84 -4.73 -18.94 -18.22
C GLU A 84 -4.46 -17.43 -18.13
N ARG A 85 -3.22 -17.08 -17.79
CA ARG A 85 -2.79 -15.68 -17.72
C ARG A 85 -2.80 -15.07 -19.12
N THR A 86 -3.38 -13.87 -19.26
CA THR A 86 -3.25 -13.10 -20.51
C THR A 86 -1.84 -12.52 -20.61
N ALA A 87 -1.19 -12.72 -21.76
CA ALA A 87 0.09 -12.10 -22.02
C ALA A 87 -0.08 -10.57 -22.11
N VAL A 88 0.68 -9.80 -21.32
CA VAL A 88 0.55 -8.34 -21.29
C VAL A 88 0.76 -7.72 -22.68
N SER A 89 1.60 -8.34 -23.52
CA SER A 89 1.83 -7.92 -24.91
C SER A 89 0.61 -8.03 -25.84
N THR A 90 -0.42 -8.78 -25.45
CA THR A 90 -1.66 -8.90 -26.23
C THR A 90 -2.75 -7.91 -25.78
N LEU A 91 -2.56 -7.24 -24.64
CA LEU A 91 -3.46 -6.19 -24.18
C LEU A 91 -3.20 -4.89 -24.94
N LYS A 92 -4.24 -4.12 -25.26
CA LYS A 92 -4.08 -2.79 -25.89
C LYS A 92 -3.35 -1.80 -24.98
N LYS A 93 -3.36 -2.04 -23.66
CA LYS A 93 -2.64 -1.28 -22.63
C LYS A 93 -1.96 -2.24 -21.66
N ALA A 94 -0.72 -1.94 -21.28
CA ALA A 94 0.10 -2.82 -20.44
C ALA A 94 -0.34 -2.77 -18.96
N MET A 95 -1.46 -3.41 -18.65
CA MET A 95 -2.05 -3.45 -17.31
C MET A 95 -1.62 -4.72 -16.55
N TYR A 96 -1.23 -4.51 -15.29
CA TYR A 96 -0.71 -5.56 -14.42
C TYR A 96 -1.69 -5.84 -13.29
N ILE A 97 -2.59 -6.80 -13.52
CA ILE A 97 -3.76 -7.11 -12.71
C ILE A 97 -3.50 -8.39 -11.91
N GLY A 98 -3.86 -8.35 -10.64
CA GLY A 98 -3.82 -9.49 -9.75
C GLY A 98 -4.68 -9.32 -8.54
N ALA A 99 -4.36 -10.05 -7.49
CA ALA A 99 -5.10 -10.00 -6.23
C ALA A 99 -4.15 -10.07 -5.03
N HIS A 100 -4.69 -9.85 -3.83
CA HIS A 100 -3.96 -10.07 -2.59
C HIS A 100 -3.92 -11.56 -2.23
N ILE A 101 -2.85 -12.23 -2.65
CA ILE A 101 -2.73 -13.69 -2.61
C ILE A 101 -2.28 -14.20 -1.24
N SER A 102 -2.81 -15.36 -0.85
CA SER A 102 -2.35 -16.08 0.34
C SER A 102 -0.90 -16.57 0.20
N ALA A 103 -0.08 -16.19 1.18
CA ALA A 103 1.26 -16.72 1.42
C ALA A 103 1.30 -17.72 2.58
N ALA A 104 0.16 -18.37 2.89
CA ALA A 104 0.09 -19.36 3.96
C ALA A 104 1.11 -20.49 3.73
N GLY A 105 1.88 -20.84 4.76
CA GLY A 105 3.00 -21.80 4.65
C GLY A 105 4.31 -21.21 4.12
N GLY A 106 4.33 -19.92 3.77
CA GLY A 106 5.54 -19.19 3.38
C GLY A 106 5.37 -18.41 2.07
N VAL A 107 6.19 -17.36 1.90
CA VAL A 107 6.14 -16.44 0.75
C VAL A 107 6.33 -17.13 -0.60
N GLN A 108 7.04 -18.26 -0.64
CA GLN A 108 7.25 -19.07 -1.85
C GLN A 108 5.93 -19.60 -2.46
N ASN A 109 4.86 -19.66 -1.68
CA ASN A 109 3.55 -20.12 -2.15
C ASN A 109 2.75 -19.02 -2.88
N ALA A 110 3.11 -17.75 -2.73
CA ALA A 110 2.34 -16.65 -3.34
C ALA A 110 2.44 -16.64 -4.89
N PRO A 111 3.62 -16.75 -5.53
CA PRO A 111 3.71 -16.77 -6.99
C PRO A 111 2.87 -17.86 -7.68
N PRO A 112 2.93 -19.16 -7.30
CA PRO A 112 2.10 -20.19 -7.93
C PRO A 112 0.60 -19.98 -7.65
N ASN A 113 0.22 -19.49 -6.46
CA ASN A 113 -1.17 -19.14 -6.18
C ASN A 113 -1.67 -17.98 -7.06
N ALA A 114 -0.80 -17.01 -7.38
CA ALA A 114 -1.12 -15.92 -8.29
C ALA A 114 -1.27 -16.42 -9.74
N VAL A 115 -0.37 -17.29 -10.21
CA VAL A 115 -0.50 -17.98 -11.51
C VAL A 115 -1.82 -18.73 -11.60
N HIS A 116 -2.22 -19.42 -10.53
CA HIS A 116 -3.43 -20.23 -10.52
C HIS A 116 -4.70 -19.44 -10.83
N ILE A 117 -4.76 -18.15 -10.49
CA ILE A 117 -5.92 -17.28 -10.81
C ILE A 117 -5.72 -16.46 -12.09
N GLY A 118 -4.68 -16.75 -12.88
CA GLY A 118 -4.37 -16.02 -14.11
C GLY A 118 -3.77 -14.64 -13.90
N ALA A 119 -3.34 -14.29 -12.67
CA ALA A 119 -2.80 -12.97 -12.37
C ALA A 119 -1.41 -12.75 -12.98
N ASN A 120 -1.10 -11.51 -13.36
CA ASN A 120 0.23 -11.06 -13.82
C ASN A 120 0.87 -10.01 -12.88
N SER A 121 0.17 -9.67 -11.80
CA SER A 121 0.61 -8.92 -10.62
C SER A 121 0.13 -9.63 -9.35
N PHE A 122 0.63 -9.30 -8.16
CA PHE A 122 0.01 -9.75 -6.90
C PHE A 122 0.47 -8.96 -5.68
N ALA A 123 -0.35 -8.97 -4.64
CA ALA A 123 0.02 -8.58 -3.28
C ALA A 123 0.12 -9.81 -2.38
N LEU A 124 0.77 -9.65 -1.22
CA LEU A 124 0.87 -10.65 -0.17
C LEU A 124 1.20 -10.02 1.17
N PHE A 125 0.88 -10.73 2.25
CA PHE A 125 1.52 -10.46 3.55
C PHE A 125 2.86 -11.20 3.63
N LEU A 126 3.93 -10.50 4.02
CA LEU A 126 5.27 -11.08 4.17
C LEU A 126 5.43 -11.94 5.44
N LYS A 127 4.53 -11.73 6.40
CA LYS A 127 4.46 -12.40 7.71
C LYS A 127 3.04 -12.31 8.24
N SER A 128 2.77 -12.86 9.43
CA SER A 128 1.41 -12.80 9.99
C SER A 128 1.02 -11.35 10.29
N GLN A 129 -0.05 -10.88 9.66
CA GLN A 129 -0.65 -9.58 9.88
C GLN A 129 -1.39 -9.46 11.22
N ARG A 130 -1.53 -10.56 11.97
CA ARG A 130 -2.28 -10.65 13.23
C ARG A 130 -1.40 -10.71 14.48
N LYS A 131 -0.06 -10.74 14.32
CA LYS A 131 0.89 -10.90 15.44
C LYS A 131 2.07 -9.95 15.25
N TRP A 132 2.56 -9.41 16.37
CA TRP A 132 3.77 -8.58 16.38
C TRP A 132 5.05 -9.41 16.19
N ASN A 133 5.17 -10.50 16.96
CA ASN A 133 6.34 -11.35 16.90
C ASN A 133 6.19 -12.38 15.77
N ASN A 134 7.10 -12.32 14.80
CA ASN A 134 7.18 -13.23 13.67
C ASN A 134 8.62 -13.76 13.59
N PRO A 135 8.84 -15.04 13.25
CA PRO A 135 10.18 -15.55 13.04
C PRO A 135 10.86 -14.81 11.88
N PRO A 136 12.20 -14.72 11.86
CA PRO A 136 12.93 -14.23 10.69
C PRO A 136 12.49 -14.92 9.40
N LEU A 137 12.67 -14.25 8.26
CA LEU A 137 12.38 -14.85 6.96
C LEU A 137 13.23 -16.11 6.78
N ASP A 138 12.57 -17.24 6.59
CA ASP A 138 13.25 -18.52 6.36
C ASP A 138 14.02 -18.46 5.02
N PRO A 139 15.33 -18.78 4.99
CA PRO A 139 16.12 -18.73 3.76
C PRO A 139 15.58 -19.62 2.64
N THR A 140 15.01 -20.79 2.97
CA THR A 140 14.38 -21.70 2.00
C THR A 140 13.13 -21.06 1.40
N ALA A 141 12.31 -20.40 2.23
CA ALA A 141 11.15 -19.66 1.77
C ALA A 141 11.53 -18.48 0.86
N ARG A 142 12.59 -17.74 1.23
CA ARG A 142 13.15 -16.65 0.40
C ARG A 142 13.60 -17.17 -0.96
N ASP A 143 14.43 -18.21 -0.99
CA ASP A 143 15.00 -18.74 -2.23
C ASP A 143 13.91 -19.39 -3.10
N GLY A 144 12.92 -20.04 -2.47
CA GLY A 144 11.72 -20.55 -3.13
C GLY A 144 10.89 -19.45 -3.79
N TYR A 145 10.68 -18.31 -3.11
CA TYR A 145 9.99 -17.15 -3.70
C TYR A 145 10.75 -16.60 -4.91
N ILE A 146 12.07 -16.41 -4.78
CA ILE A 146 12.91 -15.90 -5.88
C ILE A 146 12.87 -16.86 -7.08
N SER A 147 12.91 -18.17 -6.83
CA SER A 147 12.81 -19.18 -7.88
C SER A 147 11.44 -19.16 -8.55
N ALA A 148 10.36 -19.14 -7.77
CA ALA A 148 8.99 -19.18 -8.27
C ALA A 148 8.63 -17.91 -9.07
N THR A 149 9.05 -16.73 -8.62
CA THR A 149 8.84 -15.47 -9.36
C THR A 149 9.58 -15.45 -10.69
N LYS A 150 10.84 -15.91 -10.72
CA LYS A 150 11.62 -16.06 -11.97
C LYS A 150 10.96 -17.04 -12.93
N HIS A 151 10.55 -18.20 -12.44
CA HIS A 151 9.90 -19.23 -13.25
C HIS A 151 8.57 -18.75 -13.84
N SER A 152 7.77 -18.02 -13.05
CA SER A 152 6.48 -17.47 -13.48
C SER A 152 6.58 -16.08 -14.11
N HIS A 153 7.79 -15.61 -14.44
CA HIS A 153 8.06 -14.33 -15.11
C HIS A 153 7.46 -13.09 -14.42
N TYR A 154 7.36 -13.09 -13.08
CA TYR A 154 6.98 -11.90 -12.33
C TYR A 154 8.17 -10.97 -12.13
N ASN A 155 7.95 -9.67 -12.28
CA ASN A 155 8.91 -8.64 -11.88
C ASN A 155 8.60 -8.14 -10.47
N SER A 156 9.24 -8.71 -9.45
CA SER A 156 9.04 -8.33 -8.04
C SER A 156 9.29 -6.85 -7.74
N CYS A 157 10.13 -6.16 -8.53
CA CYS A 157 10.41 -4.74 -8.35
C CYS A 157 9.29 -3.83 -8.86
N LYS A 158 8.39 -4.34 -9.71
CA LYS A 158 7.36 -3.52 -10.36
C LYS A 158 5.95 -3.99 -10.05
N HIS A 159 5.71 -5.30 -10.10
CA HIS A 159 4.38 -5.89 -10.16
C HIS A 159 4.05 -6.75 -8.94
N VAL A 160 4.80 -6.58 -7.85
CA VAL A 160 4.50 -7.19 -6.56
C VAL A 160 4.39 -6.09 -5.51
N LEU A 161 3.26 -6.08 -4.79
CA LEU A 161 2.91 -5.03 -3.85
C LEU A 161 2.53 -5.66 -2.50
N PRO A 162 3.48 -6.09 -1.66
CA PRO A 162 3.16 -6.62 -0.35
C PRO A 162 2.48 -5.56 0.51
N HIS A 163 1.59 -6.03 1.38
CA HIS A 163 0.83 -5.18 2.27
C HIS A 163 1.32 -5.30 3.72
N GLY A 164 1.37 -4.18 4.43
CA GLY A 164 1.70 -4.13 5.85
C GLY A 164 0.59 -4.64 6.76
N SER A 165 0.96 -5.01 8.00
CA SER A 165 -0.02 -5.42 9.00
C SER A 165 -0.93 -4.26 9.42
N TYR A 166 -2.23 -4.53 9.52
CA TYR A 166 -3.23 -3.60 10.06
C TYR A 166 -2.98 -3.16 11.52
N LEU A 167 -2.07 -3.84 12.23
CA LEU A 167 -1.66 -3.45 13.58
C LEU A 167 -0.71 -2.24 13.57
N VAL A 168 0.00 -2.01 12.47
CA VAL A 168 0.99 -0.94 12.36
C VAL A 168 0.28 0.41 12.28
N ASN A 169 0.61 1.29 13.22
CA ASN A 169 0.24 2.70 13.17
C ASN A 169 1.50 3.55 13.37
N LEU A 170 2.03 4.13 12.29
CA LEU A 170 3.24 4.95 12.36
C LEU A 170 2.98 6.35 12.95
N ALA A 171 1.72 6.75 13.08
CA ALA A 171 1.31 7.98 13.77
C ALA A 171 1.17 7.81 15.30
N GLN A 172 1.41 6.62 15.84
CA GLN A 172 1.25 6.30 17.26
C GLN A 172 2.05 7.25 18.17
N THR A 173 1.38 7.77 19.19
CA THR A 173 1.92 8.75 20.13
C THR A 173 2.58 8.09 21.33
N ASP A 174 2.02 6.96 21.79
CA ASP A 174 2.63 6.17 22.84
C ASP A 174 3.96 5.60 22.35
N LYS A 175 5.05 5.93 23.05
CA LYS A 175 6.40 5.59 22.61
C LYS A 175 6.60 4.08 22.44
N ALA A 176 6.13 3.27 23.40
CA ALA A 176 6.34 1.82 23.37
C ALA A 176 5.57 1.17 22.20
N LYS A 177 4.30 1.54 22.01
CA LYS A 177 3.50 1.06 20.88
C LYS A 177 4.04 1.58 19.54
N GLY A 178 4.51 2.83 19.51
CA GLY A 178 5.11 3.44 18.32
C GLY A 178 6.41 2.74 17.91
N ASP A 179 7.27 2.41 18.87
CA ASP A 179 8.50 1.67 18.60
C ASP A 179 8.20 0.21 18.17
N GLN A 180 7.17 -0.43 18.72
CA GLN A 180 6.71 -1.75 18.28
C GLN A 180 6.17 -1.72 16.83
N ALA A 181 5.34 -0.73 16.50
CA ALA A 181 4.83 -0.54 15.15
C ALA A 181 5.97 -0.26 14.16
N TYR A 182 6.90 0.63 14.52
CA TYR A 182 8.08 0.95 13.71
C TYR A 182 8.98 -0.27 13.48
N ALA A 183 9.26 -1.06 14.53
CA ALA A 183 10.06 -2.28 14.39
C ALA A 183 9.39 -3.29 13.45
N SER A 184 8.07 -3.45 13.52
CA SER A 184 7.34 -4.31 12.59
C SER A 184 7.40 -3.81 11.15
N PHE A 185 7.24 -2.49 10.94
CA PHE A 185 7.33 -1.85 9.63
C PHE A 185 8.72 -2.03 9.00
N VAL A 186 9.79 -1.73 9.75
CA VAL A 186 11.17 -1.90 9.28
C VAL A 186 11.50 -3.36 8.99
N ASP A 187 11.03 -4.31 9.79
CA ASP A 187 11.20 -5.74 9.50
C ASP A 187 10.55 -6.13 8.16
N ASP A 188 9.37 -5.59 7.84
CA ASP A 188 8.73 -5.84 6.54
C ASP A 188 9.54 -5.25 5.38
N LEU A 189 10.05 -4.02 5.50
CA LEU A 189 10.91 -3.44 4.47
C LEU A 189 12.21 -4.25 4.29
N LYS A 190 12.81 -4.73 5.38
CA LYS A 190 13.99 -5.62 5.31
C LYS A 190 13.67 -6.97 4.67
N ARG A 191 12.43 -7.46 4.78
CA ARG A 191 11.97 -8.66 4.05
C ARG A 191 11.79 -8.37 2.57
N CYS A 192 11.23 -7.22 2.19
CA CYS A 192 11.17 -6.77 0.80
C CYS A 192 12.56 -6.72 0.15
N ASP A 193 13.55 -6.08 0.80
CA ASP A 193 14.94 -6.05 0.31
C ASP A 193 15.51 -7.48 0.10
N GLN A 194 15.22 -8.43 1.00
CA GLN A 194 15.67 -9.83 0.87
C GLN A 194 14.97 -10.61 -0.25
N LEU A 195 13.75 -10.22 -0.61
CA LEU A 195 12.95 -10.86 -1.66
C LEU A 195 13.12 -10.18 -3.03
N GLY A 196 13.86 -9.06 -3.09
CA GLY A 196 13.98 -8.26 -4.31
C GLY A 196 12.68 -7.53 -4.67
N ILE A 197 11.87 -7.19 -3.66
CA ILE A 197 10.63 -6.44 -3.83
C ILE A 197 10.92 -4.95 -3.56
N LEU A 198 10.46 -4.09 -4.47
CA LEU A 198 10.73 -2.65 -4.38
C LEU A 198 9.60 -1.85 -3.74
N LEU A 199 8.35 -2.28 -3.89
CA LEU A 199 7.19 -1.56 -3.38
C LEU A 199 6.70 -2.22 -2.09
N TYR A 200 6.29 -1.43 -1.09
CA TYR A 200 5.65 -1.96 0.12
C TYR A 200 4.49 -1.06 0.52
N ASN A 201 3.27 -1.58 0.40
CA ASN A 201 2.06 -0.84 0.69
C ASN A 201 1.70 -0.87 2.18
N PHE A 202 1.27 0.26 2.72
CA PHE A 202 0.77 0.33 4.08
C PHE A 202 -0.23 1.48 4.26
N HIS A 203 -1.14 1.28 5.21
CA HIS A 203 -2.02 2.34 5.68
C HIS A 203 -1.19 3.34 6.53
N PRO A 204 -1.27 4.66 6.30
CA PRO A 204 -0.47 5.64 7.02
C PRO A 204 -0.63 5.55 8.55
N GLY A 205 -1.87 5.32 9.01
CA GLY A 205 -2.20 5.05 10.40
C GLY A 205 -3.37 5.89 10.92
N SER A 206 -3.37 6.17 12.21
CA SER A 206 -4.39 6.97 12.87
C SER A 206 -3.76 7.97 13.84
N THR A 207 -4.30 9.20 13.88
CA THR A 207 -3.83 10.28 14.75
C THR A 207 -3.98 9.96 16.23
N GLY A 208 -4.87 9.02 16.60
CA GLY A 208 -5.14 8.71 18.01
C GLY A 208 -5.79 9.85 18.79
N GLY A 209 -6.33 10.87 18.10
CA GLY A 209 -6.93 12.07 18.71
C GLY A 209 -6.02 13.31 18.67
N GLU A 210 -4.77 13.17 18.25
CA GLU A 210 -3.87 14.30 18.00
C GLU A 210 -4.20 15.04 16.70
N SER A 211 -3.55 16.19 16.48
CA SER A 211 -3.66 16.93 15.23
C SER A 211 -3.12 16.13 14.04
N MET A 212 -3.77 16.32 12.88
CA MET A 212 -3.35 15.69 11.62
C MET A 212 -1.90 16.03 11.27
N ASP A 213 -1.51 17.30 11.37
CA ASP A 213 -0.13 17.75 11.09
C ASP A 213 0.91 17.00 11.93
N SER A 214 0.63 16.81 13.23
CA SER A 214 1.56 16.09 14.11
C SER A 214 1.64 14.60 13.76
N ALA A 215 0.53 14.00 13.34
CA ALA A 215 0.47 12.60 12.91
C ALA A 215 1.20 12.39 11.59
N CYS A 216 0.95 13.22 10.59
CA CYS A 216 1.65 13.20 9.30
C CYS A 216 3.15 13.40 9.49
N LYS A 217 3.56 14.34 10.36
CA LYS A 217 4.98 14.54 10.70
C LYS A 217 5.60 13.28 11.33
N ARG A 218 4.93 12.64 12.30
CA ARG A 218 5.43 11.39 12.92
C ARG A 218 5.62 10.29 11.87
N ILE A 219 4.65 10.12 10.96
CA ILE A 219 4.75 9.13 9.88
C ILE A 219 5.96 9.43 8.99
N ALA A 220 6.13 10.68 8.56
CA ALA A 220 7.26 11.10 7.73
C ALA A 220 8.61 10.86 8.44
N ASP A 221 8.74 11.22 9.72
CA ASP A 221 9.93 10.99 10.53
C ASP A 221 10.26 9.48 10.62
N ARG A 222 9.25 8.61 10.76
CA ARG A 222 9.43 7.15 10.77
C ARG A 222 9.83 6.60 9.40
N ILE A 223 9.29 7.12 8.30
CA ILE A 223 9.73 6.77 6.94
C ILE A 223 11.21 7.16 6.74
N ASN A 224 11.60 8.38 7.14
CA ASN A 224 12.98 8.85 7.06
C ASN A 224 13.95 8.00 7.88
N ALA A 225 13.53 7.54 9.07
CA ALA A 225 14.30 6.61 9.87
C ALA A 225 14.44 5.24 9.17
N ALA A 226 13.35 4.72 8.61
CA ALA A 226 13.35 3.44 7.91
C ALA A 226 14.22 3.45 6.64
N HIS A 227 14.30 4.58 5.92
CA HIS A 227 15.20 4.74 4.78
C HIS A 227 16.68 4.60 5.16
N LYS A 228 17.05 4.94 6.40
CA LYS A 228 18.43 4.76 6.91
C LYS A 228 18.74 3.31 7.27
N GLU A 229 17.71 2.48 7.46
CA GLU A 229 17.83 1.07 7.82
C GLU A 229 17.61 0.10 6.64
N THR A 230 17.22 0.61 5.47
CA THR A 230 16.84 -0.17 4.29
C THR A 230 17.41 0.43 3.02
N LYS A 231 17.57 -0.38 1.98
CA LYS A 231 18.36 0.03 0.81
C LYS A 231 17.51 0.58 -0.31
N THR A 232 16.51 -0.19 -0.75
CA THR A 232 15.85 0.08 -2.03
C THR A 232 14.35 0.27 -1.91
N VAL A 233 13.72 -0.37 -0.92
CA VAL A 233 12.26 -0.39 -0.80
C VAL A 233 11.66 1.02 -0.70
N ILE A 234 10.54 1.19 -1.39
CA ILE A 234 9.72 2.39 -1.47
C ILE A 234 8.45 2.10 -0.64
N PRO A 235 8.32 2.69 0.56
CA PRO A 235 7.04 2.75 1.25
C PRO A 235 5.97 3.44 0.37
N VAL A 236 4.87 2.74 0.16
CA VAL A 236 3.72 3.17 -0.64
C VAL A 236 2.58 3.47 0.33
N LEU A 237 2.24 4.76 0.44
CA LEU A 237 1.14 5.25 1.28
C LEU A 237 -0.18 4.96 0.60
N GLU A 238 -1.05 4.19 1.23
CA GLU A 238 -2.41 3.99 0.72
C GLU A 238 -3.35 5.12 1.19
N ASN A 239 -4.24 5.59 0.30
CA ASN A 239 -5.35 6.42 0.76
C ASN A 239 -6.37 5.57 1.55
N MET A 240 -7.11 6.22 2.44
CA MET A 240 -8.00 5.54 3.38
C MET A 240 -9.44 6.03 3.24
N ALA A 241 -10.42 5.29 3.77
CA ALA A 241 -11.83 5.67 3.74
C ALA A 241 -12.20 6.94 4.56
N GLY A 242 -11.25 7.54 5.30
CA GLY A 242 -11.43 8.84 5.96
C GLY A 242 -12.29 8.87 7.24
N ALA A 243 -12.44 7.74 7.94
CA ALA A 243 -13.24 7.68 9.16
C ALA A 243 -12.49 8.21 10.41
N GLY A 244 -13.08 9.14 11.14
CA GLY A 244 -12.62 9.55 12.48
C GLY A 244 -11.19 10.09 12.49
N ASN A 245 -10.28 9.37 13.16
CA ASN A 245 -8.87 9.75 13.33
C ASN A 245 -7.95 9.10 12.28
N VAL A 246 -8.47 8.55 11.18
CA VAL A 246 -7.66 7.88 10.17
C VAL A 246 -6.90 8.92 9.34
N VAL A 247 -5.60 8.68 9.13
CA VAL A 247 -4.73 9.52 8.30
C VAL A 247 -4.76 8.98 6.86
N GLY A 248 -4.77 9.87 5.87
CA GLY A 248 -4.79 9.47 4.45
C GLY A 248 -6.19 9.41 3.85
N GLY A 249 -7.21 9.89 4.59
CA GLY A 249 -8.55 10.08 4.04
C GLY A 249 -8.59 11.13 2.95
N ARG A 250 -7.76 12.17 3.10
CA ARG A 250 -7.60 13.24 2.11
C ARG A 250 -6.27 13.13 1.40
N PHE A 251 -6.22 13.52 0.13
CA PHE A 251 -4.97 13.64 -0.61
C PHE A 251 -3.99 14.62 0.03
N GLU A 252 -4.48 15.66 0.73
CA GLU A 252 -3.60 16.57 1.47
C GLU A 252 -2.85 15.86 2.61
N ASP A 253 -3.45 14.86 3.26
CA ASP A 253 -2.78 14.11 4.33
C ASP A 253 -1.57 13.34 3.79
N LEU A 254 -1.74 12.72 2.62
CA LEU A 254 -0.67 12.02 1.90
C LEU A 254 0.43 13.00 1.47
N LYS A 255 0.03 14.16 0.93
CA LYS A 255 0.96 15.23 0.55
C LYS A 255 1.76 15.74 1.75
N MET A 256 1.13 15.96 2.90
CA MET A 256 1.81 16.38 4.13
C MET A 256 2.87 15.37 4.58
N ILE A 257 2.60 14.07 4.47
CA ILE A 257 3.59 13.04 4.76
C ILE A 257 4.75 13.12 3.76
N ILE A 258 4.45 13.13 2.46
CA ILE A 258 5.45 13.17 1.38
C ILE A 258 6.35 14.41 1.48
N ASP A 259 5.79 15.56 1.85
CA ASP A 259 6.56 16.79 2.03
C ASP A 259 7.60 16.66 3.15
N GLY A 260 7.24 15.98 4.24
CA GLY A 260 8.13 15.67 5.36
C GLY A 260 9.15 14.54 5.08
N VAL A 261 8.97 13.74 4.03
CA VAL A 261 9.95 12.72 3.65
C VAL A 261 11.17 13.38 2.99
N GLU A 262 12.37 13.05 3.46
CA GLU A 262 13.66 13.56 2.98
C GLU A 262 13.97 13.03 1.56
N ASP A 263 14.02 11.71 1.41
CA ASP A 263 14.22 11.06 0.10
C ASP A 263 12.88 10.82 -0.60
N LYS A 264 12.45 11.82 -1.37
CA LYS A 264 11.20 11.79 -2.14
C LYS A 264 11.20 10.78 -3.29
N SER A 265 12.36 10.22 -3.67
CA SER A 265 12.41 9.15 -4.69
C SER A 265 11.99 7.80 -4.13
N ARG A 266 12.00 7.66 -2.80
CA ARG A 266 11.66 6.44 -2.06
C ARG A 266 10.34 6.54 -1.29
N VAL A 267 9.40 7.37 -1.73
CA VAL A 267 8.01 7.34 -1.23
C VAL A 267 7.05 7.38 -2.40
N ALA A 268 5.94 6.67 -2.29
CA ALA A 268 4.92 6.59 -3.32
C ALA A 268 3.52 6.50 -2.71
N VAL A 269 2.50 6.43 -3.57
CA VAL A 269 1.09 6.31 -3.21
C VAL A 269 0.44 5.15 -3.95
N CYS A 270 -0.42 4.43 -3.23
CA CYS A 270 -1.40 3.50 -3.77
C CYS A 270 -2.78 4.14 -3.67
N ILE A 271 -3.56 4.08 -4.74
CA ILE A 271 -4.98 4.46 -4.68
C ILE A 271 -5.84 3.21 -4.60
N ASP A 272 -6.51 3.05 -3.47
CA ASP A 272 -7.64 2.15 -3.31
C ASP A 272 -8.93 2.87 -3.74
N THR A 273 -9.62 2.27 -4.71
CA THR A 273 -10.84 2.84 -5.29
C THR A 273 -12.03 2.86 -4.32
N CYS A 274 -12.16 1.85 -3.45
CA CYS A 274 -13.20 1.82 -2.43
C CYS A 274 -12.93 2.88 -1.35
N HIS A 275 -11.67 3.02 -0.92
CA HIS A 275 -11.27 4.05 0.03
C HIS A 275 -11.49 5.45 -0.53
N ALA A 276 -11.10 5.70 -1.79
CA ALA A 276 -11.29 7.00 -2.43
C ALA A 276 -12.78 7.36 -2.48
N PHE A 277 -13.61 6.42 -2.93
CA PHE A 277 -15.06 6.58 -2.99
C PHE A 277 -15.70 6.81 -1.61
N ALA A 278 -15.27 6.05 -0.61
CA ALA A 278 -15.74 6.18 0.77
C ALA A 278 -15.30 7.50 1.43
N ALA A 279 -14.17 8.07 1.02
CA ALA A 279 -13.65 9.34 1.49
C ALA A 279 -14.22 10.57 0.76
N GLY A 280 -15.02 10.36 -0.30
CA GLY A 280 -15.69 11.43 -1.03
C GLY A 280 -15.03 11.82 -2.36
N TYR A 281 -14.15 10.99 -2.91
CA TYR A 281 -13.60 11.14 -4.26
C TYR A 281 -14.43 10.32 -5.25
N ASP A 282 -15.22 10.98 -6.09
CA ASP A 282 -16.11 10.31 -7.03
C ASP A 282 -15.34 9.83 -8.26
N ILE A 283 -15.52 8.55 -8.61
CA ILE A 283 -14.88 7.90 -9.76
C ILE A 283 -15.88 7.14 -10.64
N ARG A 284 -17.19 7.27 -10.37
CA ARG A 284 -18.26 6.45 -11.00
C ARG A 284 -18.40 6.66 -12.51
N THR A 285 -18.11 7.87 -13.00
CA THR A 285 -18.12 8.20 -14.43
C THR A 285 -16.71 8.56 -14.91
N ALA A 286 -16.49 8.56 -16.22
CA ALA A 286 -15.21 8.97 -16.81
C ALA A 286 -14.84 10.41 -16.41
N GLU A 287 -15.82 11.32 -16.38
CA GLU A 287 -15.62 12.73 -15.99
C GLU A 287 -15.29 12.87 -14.51
N ALA A 288 -16.01 12.14 -13.64
CA ALA A 288 -15.75 12.14 -12.21
C ALA A 288 -14.36 11.54 -11.90
N CYS A 289 -14.04 10.41 -12.52
CA CYS A 289 -12.74 9.76 -12.43
C CYS A 289 -11.63 10.72 -12.86
N LYS A 290 -11.76 11.37 -14.03
CA LYS A 290 -10.80 12.38 -14.49
C LYS A 290 -10.64 13.51 -13.47
N LYS A 291 -11.74 14.08 -12.97
CA LYS A 291 -11.70 15.15 -11.97
C LYS A 291 -10.96 14.73 -10.70
N THR A 292 -11.20 13.51 -10.20
CA THR A 292 -10.51 12.96 -9.04
C THR A 292 -9.01 12.83 -9.26
N PHE A 293 -8.57 12.33 -10.42
CA PHE A 293 -7.14 12.20 -10.72
C PHE A 293 -6.47 13.53 -11.08
N ASP A 294 -7.19 14.49 -11.67
CA ASP A 294 -6.70 15.87 -11.85
C ASP A 294 -6.47 16.52 -10.47
N GLU A 295 -7.36 16.27 -9.50
CA GLU A 295 -7.19 16.72 -8.13
C GLU A 295 -6.00 16.03 -7.45
N PHE A 296 -5.86 14.72 -7.61
CA PHE A 296 -4.71 13.97 -7.11
C PHE A 296 -3.39 14.52 -7.67
N ASP A 297 -3.32 14.78 -8.97
CA ASP A 297 -2.12 15.34 -9.60
C ASP A 297 -1.79 16.74 -9.06
N ARG A 298 -2.81 17.59 -8.89
CA ARG A 298 -2.64 18.93 -8.33
C ARG A 298 -2.15 18.92 -6.89
N VAL A 299 -2.65 18.00 -6.06
CA VAL A 299 -2.35 17.98 -4.61
C VAL A 299 -1.10 17.16 -4.30
N VAL A 300 -1.04 15.92 -4.79
CA VAL A 300 0.03 14.96 -4.51
C VAL A 300 1.03 14.94 -5.66
N GLY A 301 0.54 14.82 -6.89
CA GLY A 301 1.34 14.65 -8.11
C GLY A 301 1.36 13.21 -8.60
N MET A 302 1.00 13.01 -9.87
CA MET A 302 0.94 11.70 -10.53
C MET A 302 2.24 10.92 -10.50
N LYS A 303 3.38 11.61 -10.38
CA LYS A 303 4.71 10.99 -10.23
C LYS A 303 4.84 10.09 -8.98
N TYR A 304 4.00 10.30 -7.96
CA TYR A 304 4.00 9.47 -6.75
C TYR A 304 3.06 8.28 -6.85
N LEU A 305 2.10 8.27 -7.78
CA LEU A 305 1.21 7.13 -7.96
C LEU A 305 1.99 5.95 -8.51
N ARG A 306 1.96 4.81 -7.81
CA ARG A 306 2.72 3.62 -8.19
C ARG A 306 1.94 2.33 -8.11
N ALA A 307 0.69 2.36 -7.64
CA ALA A 307 -0.13 1.18 -7.45
C ALA A 307 -1.61 1.53 -7.35
N PHE A 308 -2.45 0.52 -7.58
CA PHE A 308 -3.87 0.54 -7.29
C PHE A 308 -4.28 -0.66 -6.47
N HIS A 309 -5.22 -0.44 -5.55
CA HIS A 309 -6.14 -1.48 -5.13
C HIS A 309 -7.48 -1.25 -5.84
N LEU A 310 -7.94 -2.26 -6.57
CA LEU A 310 -9.17 -2.21 -7.37
C LEU A 310 -10.28 -2.90 -6.60
N ASN A 311 -11.03 -2.09 -5.86
CA ASN A 311 -12.12 -2.54 -5.00
C ASN A 311 -13.38 -1.74 -5.32
N ASP A 312 -14.47 -2.42 -5.65
CA ASP A 312 -15.79 -1.77 -5.67
C ASP A 312 -16.25 -1.54 -4.21
N SER A 313 -17.30 -0.76 -3.98
CA SER A 313 -17.77 -0.45 -2.63
C SER A 313 -19.17 -1.00 -2.36
N LYS A 314 -19.33 -1.79 -1.29
CA LYS A 314 -20.65 -2.15 -0.75
C LYS A 314 -21.34 -0.96 -0.08
N ALA A 315 -20.58 0.06 0.30
CA ALA A 315 -21.10 1.23 1.00
C ALA A 315 -21.33 2.39 0.03
N PRO A 316 -22.29 3.28 0.30
CA PRO A 316 -22.54 4.43 -0.54
C PRO A 316 -21.38 5.44 -0.52
N PHE A 317 -21.40 6.33 -1.52
CA PHE A 317 -20.44 7.42 -1.67
C PHE A 317 -20.29 8.23 -0.39
N ASN A 318 -19.05 8.59 -0.04
CA ASN A 318 -18.74 9.43 1.12
C ASN A 318 -19.29 8.87 2.45
N SER A 319 -19.34 7.54 2.60
CA SER A 319 -19.86 6.87 3.80
C SER A 319 -18.82 6.69 4.91
N ASN A 320 -17.55 6.95 4.60
CA ASN A 320 -16.38 6.61 5.42
C ASN A 320 -16.38 5.15 5.90
N ARG A 321 -16.89 4.24 5.07
CA ARG A 321 -16.88 2.80 5.34
C ARG A 321 -16.02 2.08 4.32
N ASP A 322 -14.97 1.48 4.82
CA ASP A 322 -14.16 0.49 4.12
C ASP A 322 -14.93 -0.85 4.09
N LEU A 323 -15.67 -1.07 3.01
CA LEU A 323 -16.44 -2.29 2.77
C LEU A 323 -16.37 -2.67 1.29
N HIS A 324 -15.43 -3.54 0.93
CA HIS A 324 -15.17 -3.92 -0.47
C HIS A 324 -16.30 -4.78 -1.05
N ALA A 325 -16.63 -4.51 -2.31
CA ALA A 325 -17.49 -5.28 -3.20
C ALA A 325 -16.70 -5.83 -4.39
N ASN A 326 -17.26 -6.85 -5.05
CA ASN A 326 -16.73 -7.34 -6.32
C ASN A 326 -16.94 -6.33 -7.44
N ILE A 327 -16.07 -6.33 -8.44
CA ILE A 327 -16.03 -5.37 -9.55
C ILE A 327 -17.38 -5.28 -10.25
N GLY A 328 -17.92 -4.06 -10.32
CA GLY A 328 -19.20 -3.73 -10.94
C GLY A 328 -20.43 -4.05 -10.10
N THR A 329 -20.28 -4.70 -8.94
CA THR A 329 -21.40 -5.09 -8.08
C THR A 329 -21.69 -4.09 -6.96
N GLY A 330 -20.81 -3.11 -6.74
CA GLY A 330 -20.96 -2.11 -5.69
C GLY A 330 -21.54 -0.79 -6.19
N PHE A 331 -21.44 0.23 -5.35
CA PHE A 331 -21.88 1.60 -5.61
C PHE A 331 -20.93 2.37 -6.54
N ILE A 332 -19.72 1.84 -6.82
CA ILE A 332 -18.78 2.43 -7.77
C ILE A 332 -19.18 2.04 -9.20
N GLY A 333 -19.45 0.75 -9.41
CA GLY A 333 -19.95 0.25 -10.71
C GLY A 333 -18.85 0.08 -11.76
N LEU A 334 -19.23 -0.50 -12.91
CA LEU A 334 -18.29 -1.02 -13.90
C LEU A 334 -17.53 0.09 -14.65
N ARG A 335 -18.21 1.21 -14.96
CA ARG A 335 -17.65 2.32 -15.74
C ARG A 335 -16.42 2.97 -15.09
N ALA A 336 -16.32 2.98 -13.75
CA ALA A 336 -15.13 3.47 -13.06
C ALA A 336 -13.88 2.63 -13.39
N PHE A 337 -14.02 1.31 -13.34
CA PHE A 337 -12.95 0.38 -13.66
C PHE A 337 -12.61 0.43 -15.14
N HIS A 338 -13.59 0.60 -16.02
CA HIS A 338 -13.33 0.87 -17.44
C HIS A 338 -12.45 2.10 -17.63
N ALA A 339 -12.77 3.22 -16.97
CA ALA A 339 -11.98 4.44 -17.06
C ALA A 339 -10.53 4.25 -16.57
N ILE A 340 -10.33 3.50 -15.48
CA ILE A 340 -9.00 3.17 -14.94
C ILE A 340 -8.23 2.26 -15.91
N MET A 341 -8.84 1.18 -16.38
CA MET A 341 -8.23 0.21 -17.29
C MET A 341 -7.88 0.80 -18.67
N ASN A 342 -8.47 1.95 -19.02
CA ASN A 342 -8.20 2.67 -20.26
C ASN A 342 -7.34 3.94 -20.10
N ASN A 343 -6.80 4.21 -18.91
CA ASN A 343 -5.93 5.35 -18.69
C ASN A 343 -4.44 4.99 -18.88
N GLU A 344 -3.78 5.65 -19.84
CA GLU A 344 -2.38 5.39 -20.17
C GLU A 344 -1.41 5.71 -19.05
N ALA A 345 -1.75 6.68 -18.19
CA ALA A 345 -0.90 7.07 -17.06
C ALA A 345 -0.79 5.96 -16.01
N PHE A 346 -1.64 4.92 -16.06
CA PHE A 346 -1.69 3.83 -15.08
C PHE A 346 -1.03 2.54 -15.59
N CYS A 347 -0.53 2.52 -16.83
CA CYS A 347 0.21 1.38 -17.37
C CYS A 347 1.47 1.06 -16.54
N ASP A 348 1.89 -0.21 -16.55
CA ASP A 348 3.07 -0.71 -15.81
C ASP A 348 2.97 -0.61 -14.26
N MET A 349 1.79 -0.29 -13.71
CA MET A 349 1.52 -0.28 -12.27
C MET A 349 0.84 -1.59 -11.82
N PRO A 350 1.19 -2.12 -10.63
CA PRO A 350 0.43 -3.20 -10.00
C PRO A 350 -0.98 -2.73 -9.63
N MET A 351 -1.97 -3.49 -10.08
CA MET A 351 -3.38 -3.31 -9.81
C MET A 351 -3.90 -4.55 -9.08
N ILE A 352 -4.26 -4.40 -7.81
CA ILE A 352 -4.49 -5.51 -6.89
C ILE A 352 -5.95 -5.55 -6.47
N LEU A 353 -6.63 -6.66 -6.71
CA LEU A 353 -7.95 -6.95 -6.15
C LEU A 353 -7.82 -7.34 -4.67
N GLU A 354 -8.62 -6.71 -3.82
CA GLU A 354 -8.86 -7.12 -2.43
C GLU A 354 -10.36 -7.35 -2.19
N THR A 355 -11.05 -7.69 -3.28
CA THR A 355 -12.46 -8.01 -3.33
C THR A 355 -12.76 -9.29 -2.57
N PRO A 356 -13.97 -9.41 -1.98
CA PRO A 356 -14.34 -10.61 -1.22
C PRO A 356 -14.45 -11.84 -2.13
N ILE A 357 -13.97 -12.98 -1.63
CA ILE A 357 -14.03 -14.28 -2.33
C ILE A 357 -14.76 -15.36 -1.52
N ASP A 358 -15.41 -15.00 -0.43
CA ASP A 358 -16.21 -15.94 0.35
C ASP A 358 -17.44 -16.40 -0.46
N SER A 359 -17.58 -17.71 -0.63
CA SER A 359 -18.78 -18.35 -1.15
C SER A 359 -19.33 -19.37 -0.15
N LYS A 360 -20.56 -19.83 -0.37
CA LYS A 360 -21.18 -20.87 0.43
C LYS A 360 -20.94 -22.22 -0.25
N ASP A 361 -20.38 -23.18 0.48
CA ASP A 361 -20.32 -24.57 0.02
C ASP A 361 -21.70 -25.24 0.10
N ALA A 362 -21.80 -26.50 -0.35
CA ALA A 362 -23.05 -27.27 -0.34
C ALA A 362 -23.68 -27.42 1.07
N ASN A 363 -22.90 -27.19 2.13
CA ASN A 363 -23.34 -27.26 3.52
C ASN A 363 -23.60 -25.87 4.14
N GLY A 364 -23.54 -24.80 3.33
CA GLY A 364 -23.72 -23.42 3.79
C GLY A 364 -22.52 -22.83 4.55
N LYS A 365 -21.36 -23.50 4.55
CA LYS A 365 -20.13 -22.99 5.17
C LYS A 365 -19.45 -22.00 4.25
N SER A 366 -18.89 -20.93 4.82
CA SER A 366 -18.05 -19.98 4.08
C SER A 366 -16.75 -20.66 3.67
N VAL A 367 -16.45 -20.63 2.38
CA VAL A 367 -15.20 -21.10 1.79
C VAL A 367 -14.67 -20.06 0.81
N GLU A 368 -13.34 -19.97 0.69
CA GLU A 368 -12.72 -19.09 -0.30
C GLU A 368 -12.88 -19.69 -1.71
N ASN A 369 -13.54 -18.96 -2.60
CA ASN A 369 -13.67 -19.30 -4.01
C ASN A 369 -12.74 -18.43 -4.87
N LYS A 370 -11.55 -18.96 -5.15
CA LYS A 370 -10.54 -18.29 -5.97
C LYS A 370 -10.97 -18.03 -7.41
N GLN A 371 -12.01 -18.72 -7.90
CA GLN A 371 -12.58 -18.46 -9.22
C GLN A 371 -13.06 -17.01 -9.35
N ILE A 372 -13.57 -16.41 -8.26
CA ILE A 372 -14.06 -15.03 -8.26
C ILE A 372 -12.95 -14.07 -8.71
N TRP A 373 -11.74 -14.17 -8.16
CA TRP A 373 -10.63 -13.32 -8.60
C TRP A 373 -10.17 -13.64 -10.02
N ALA A 374 -10.19 -14.91 -10.44
CA ALA A 374 -9.84 -15.27 -11.81
C ALA A 374 -10.82 -14.62 -12.80
N ASP A 375 -12.12 -14.66 -12.50
CA ASP A 375 -13.17 -14.03 -13.30
C ASP A 375 -13.06 -12.50 -13.29
N GLU A 376 -12.77 -11.88 -12.14
CA GLU A 376 -12.59 -10.43 -12.02
C GLU A 376 -11.34 -9.92 -12.77
N ILE A 377 -10.25 -10.69 -12.76
CA ILE A 377 -9.07 -10.38 -13.59
C ILE A 377 -9.48 -10.36 -15.07
N LYS A 378 -10.21 -11.36 -15.56
CA LYS A 378 -10.70 -11.40 -16.94
C LYS A 378 -11.70 -10.31 -17.26
N LEU A 379 -12.56 -9.97 -16.31
CA LEU A 379 -13.46 -8.85 -16.42
C LEU A 379 -12.66 -7.55 -16.62
N LEU A 380 -11.68 -7.25 -15.76
CA LEU A 380 -10.87 -6.04 -15.91
C LEU A 380 -10.07 -6.01 -17.23
N GLU A 381 -9.51 -7.15 -17.66
CA GLU A 381 -8.84 -7.27 -18.95
C GLU A 381 -9.79 -6.98 -20.12
N SER A 382 -11.05 -7.44 -20.05
CA SER A 382 -12.03 -7.25 -21.13
C SER A 382 -12.49 -5.80 -21.27
N LEU A 383 -12.38 -4.99 -20.21
CA LEU A 383 -12.70 -3.55 -20.26
C LEU A 383 -11.70 -2.75 -21.09
N ILE A 384 -10.50 -3.29 -21.34
CA ILE A 384 -9.44 -2.57 -22.07
C ILE A 384 -9.84 -2.39 -23.55
N GLY A 385 -10.19 -1.15 -23.90
CA GLY A 385 -10.66 -0.74 -25.20
C GLY A 385 -12.03 -1.29 -25.58
N ALA A 386 -12.85 -1.64 -24.59
CA ALA A 386 -14.28 -1.91 -24.77
C ALA A 386 -15.05 -0.61 -25.05
N ASP A 387 -16.09 -0.69 -25.88
CA ASP A 387 -17.03 0.40 -26.10
C ASP A 387 -18.17 0.30 -25.07
N THR A 388 -18.38 1.36 -24.29
CA THR A 388 -19.38 1.38 -23.20
C THR A 388 -20.81 1.57 -23.70
N GLU A 389 -20.98 1.87 -24.99
CA GLU A 389 -22.28 2.19 -25.58
C GLU A 389 -22.91 1.01 -26.33
N THR A 390 -22.24 -0.15 -26.37
CA THR A 390 -22.84 -1.37 -26.93
C THR A 390 -23.84 -1.99 -25.97
N ASP A 391 -24.79 -2.75 -26.53
CA ASP A 391 -25.82 -3.41 -25.73
C ASP A 391 -25.22 -4.51 -24.82
N GLU A 392 -24.15 -5.18 -25.25
CA GLU A 392 -23.45 -6.18 -24.44
C GLU A 392 -22.82 -5.57 -23.20
N PHE A 393 -22.20 -4.37 -23.32
CA PHE A 393 -21.61 -3.69 -22.17
C PHE A 393 -22.70 -3.25 -21.19
N ARG A 394 -23.80 -2.68 -21.69
CA ARG A 394 -24.94 -2.26 -20.86
C ARG A 394 -25.57 -3.44 -20.14
N GLN A 395 -25.76 -4.56 -20.82
CA GLN A 395 -26.29 -5.77 -20.22
C GLN A 395 -25.36 -6.33 -19.11
N LEU A 396 -24.05 -6.32 -19.34
CA LEU A 396 -23.07 -6.70 -18.33
C LEU A 396 -23.15 -5.78 -17.10
N GLU A 397 -23.20 -4.46 -17.32
CA GLU A 397 -23.36 -3.48 -16.23
C GLU A 397 -24.63 -3.74 -15.40
N GLU A 398 -25.76 -3.97 -16.06
CA GLU A 398 -27.03 -4.30 -15.41
C GLU A 398 -26.95 -5.62 -14.61
N GLU A 399 -26.37 -6.67 -15.19
CA GLU A 399 -26.19 -7.96 -14.50
C GLU A 399 -25.33 -7.81 -13.24
N LEU A 400 -24.17 -7.16 -13.36
CA LEU A 400 -23.27 -6.94 -12.23
C LEU A 400 -23.96 -6.12 -11.13
N GLN A 401 -24.69 -5.06 -11.50
CA GLN A 401 -25.45 -4.24 -10.56
C GLN A 401 -26.56 -5.04 -9.87
N ALA A 402 -27.29 -5.89 -10.58
CA ALA A 402 -28.33 -6.75 -10.00
C ALA A 402 -27.75 -7.73 -8.96
N ARG A 403 -26.60 -8.36 -9.25
CA ARG A 403 -25.94 -9.30 -8.32
C ARG A 403 -25.60 -8.67 -6.97
N GLY A 404 -25.25 -7.38 -6.95
CA GLY A 404 -24.89 -6.68 -5.72
C GLY A 404 -26.03 -5.93 -5.02
N GLU A 405 -27.22 -5.87 -5.62
CA GLU A 405 -28.33 -5.01 -5.17
C GLU A 405 -28.72 -5.25 -3.71
N SER A 406 -28.90 -6.53 -3.34
CA SER A 406 -29.29 -6.93 -1.98
C SER A 406 -28.28 -6.47 -0.92
N GLU A 407 -26.98 -6.64 -1.19
CA GLU A 407 -25.94 -6.23 -0.24
C GLU A 407 -25.84 -4.71 -0.17
N ARG A 408 -25.94 -4.00 -1.32
CA ARG A 408 -25.98 -2.53 -1.35
C ARG A 408 -27.16 -1.97 -0.56
N ALA A 409 -28.36 -2.50 -0.75
CA ALA A 409 -29.57 -2.09 -0.03
C ALA A 409 -29.41 -2.28 1.48
N LYS A 410 -28.91 -3.45 1.89
CA LYS A 410 -28.64 -3.76 3.30
C LYS A 410 -27.61 -2.82 3.93
N ILE A 411 -26.52 -2.51 3.24
CA ILE A 411 -25.50 -1.59 3.76
C ILE A 411 -26.01 -0.14 3.77
N GLN A 412 -26.75 0.28 2.75
CA GLN A 412 -27.41 1.59 2.70
C GLN A 412 -28.33 1.79 3.91
N ASP A 413 -29.14 0.79 4.24
CA ASP A 413 -29.99 0.81 5.43
C ASP A 413 -29.19 0.98 6.73
N GLN A 414 -28.06 0.29 6.85
CA GLN A 414 -27.18 0.43 8.02
C GLN A 414 -26.54 1.83 8.10
N VAL A 415 -26.22 2.45 6.97
CA VAL A 415 -25.71 3.83 6.92
C VAL A 415 -26.82 4.79 7.35
N ASN A 416 -28.02 4.67 6.78
CA ASN A 416 -29.17 5.51 7.09
C ASN A 416 -29.52 5.46 8.59
N ARG A 417 -29.55 4.27 9.19
CA ARG A 417 -29.81 4.07 10.64
C ARG A 417 -28.74 4.70 11.54
N LYS A 418 -27.48 4.77 11.09
CA LYS A 418 -26.40 5.40 11.86
C LYS A 418 -26.52 6.92 11.80
N SER A 419 -26.81 7.48 10.62
CA SER A 419 -27.01 8.91 10.42
C SER A 419 -28.21 9.45 11.22
N SER A 420 -29.32 8.71 11.26
CA SER A 420 -30.50 9.12 12.05
C SER A 420 -30.27 9.09 13.56
N LYS A 421 -29.47 8.14 14.06
CA LYS A 421 -29.06 8.10 15.49
C LYS A 421 -28.06 9.18 15.87
N GLY A 422 -27.22 9.63 14.93
CA GLY A 422 -26.26 10.72 15.13
C GLY A 422 -26.89 12.12 15.22
N GLY A 423 -28.12 12.28 14.71
CA GLY A 423 -28.87 13.55 14.75
C GLY A 423 -29.52 13.88 16.09
N VAL A 424 -29.65 12.92 17.03
CA VAL A 424 -30.23 13.16 18.35
C VAL A 424 -29.12 13.38 19.39
N LYS A 425 -28.46 14.54 19.32
CA LYS A 425 -27.77 15.06 20.51
C LYS A 425 -28.85 15.56 21.47
N LYS A 426 -29.24 14.72 22.44
CA LYS A 426 -30.01 15.17 23.61
C LYS A 426 -29.25 16.34 24.25
N ALA A 427 -29.88 17.52 24.28
CA ALA A 427 -29.40 18.65 25.07
C ALA A 427 -29.15 18.20 26.52
N PRO A 428 -28.09 18.69 27.19
CA PRO A 428 -27.85 18.32 28.57
C PRO A 428 -29.02 18.84 29.41
N ALA A 429 -29.70 17.94 30.11
CA ALA A 429 -30.73 18.31 31.07
C ALA A 429 -30.12 19.24 32.11
N THR A 430 -30.56 20.50 32.12
CA THR A 430 -30.29 21.48 33.15
C THR A 430 -30.70 20.90 34.50
N LYS A 431 -29.71 20.58 35.35
CA LYS A 431 -29.95 20.28 36.77
C LYS A 431 -30.46 21.56 37.43
N THR A 432 -31.77 21.67 37.62
CA THR A 432 -32.36 22.62 38.56
C THR A 432 -31.92 22.26 39.97
N SER A 433 -31.18 23.17 40.59
CA SER A 433 -30.79 23.15 42.00
C SER A 433 -32.03 23.07 42.90
N ARG A 434 -32.17 21.99 43.67
CA ARG A 434 -33.07 21.97 44.83
C ARG A 434 -32.45 22.82 45.94
N GLY A 435 -33.10 23.94 46.23
CA GLY A 435 -32.74 24.84 47.32
C GLY A 435 -32.83 24.18 48.69
N LYS A 436 -31.82 24.45 49.52
CA LYS A 436 -31.84 24.30 50.97
C LYS A 436 -32.98 25.16 51.54
N LYS A 437 -33.96 24.55 52.21
CA LYS A 437 -34.76 25.24 53.23
C LYS A 437 -34.18 24.91 54.60
N LYS A 438 -33.68 25.95 55.27
CA LYS A 438 -33.44 26.04 56.70
C LYS A 438 -34.76 25.80 57.46
N ALA A 439 -34.71 25.07 58.56
CA ALA A 439 -35.67 25.13 59.64
C ALA A 439 -34.87 25.21 60.95
N GLU A 440 -34.86 26.39 61.57
CA GLU A 440 -34.58 26.63 62.99
C GLU A 440 -35.90 26.34 63.74
N SER A 441 -35.88 25.31 64.61
CA SER A 441 -36.03 25.37 66.08
C SER A 441 -37.35 25.98 66.57
N ASP A 442 -38.11 25.18 67.34
CA ASP A 442 -38.52 25.54 68.69
C ASP A 442 -38.96 24.29 69.49
N ASP A 443 -38.56 24.31 70.77
CA ASP A 443 -38.83 23.37 71.86
C ASP A 443 -40.31 23.12 72.13
N ASP A 444 -40.67 21.91 72.62
CA ASP A 444 -41.36 21.78 73.92
C ASP A 444 -41.36 20.32 74.45
N SER A 445 -41.03 20.20 75.75
CA SER A 445 -41.45 19.18 76.73
C SER A 445 -41.04 17.70 76.58
N GLY A 446 -40.17 17.25 77.49
CA GLY A 446 -39.89 15.83 77.79
C GLY A 446 -38.59 15.60 78.55
#